data_AF-A0A920N408-F1
#
_entry.id   AF-A0A920N408-F1
#
_cell.length_a   1.000
_cell.length_b   1.000
_cell.length_c   1.000
_cell.angle_alpha   90.00
_cell.angle_beta   90.00
_cell.angle_gamma   90.00
#
_symmetry.space_group_name_H-M   'P 1'
#
loop_
_entity.id
_entity.type
_entity.pdbx_description
1 polymer ?
#
loop_
_entity_poly.entity_id
_entity_poly.type
_entity_poly.pdbx_seq_one_letter_code
_entity_poly.pdbx_strand_id
1 'polypeptide(L)' 'MYEIEPLPADHPLWGMENVLLTPHIAAASPRISERHLETLLENVRCYVAGRDLVTVADKTRWF' A
#
# COMPACT_ATOMS: atom_id res chain seq x y z
N MET A 1 1.83 -4.68 8.98
CA MET A 1 1.46 -5.65 7.95
C MET A 1 1.74 -7.03 8.50
N TYR A 2 0.80 -7.94 8.33
CA TYR A 2 0.89 -9.33 8.76
C TYR A 2 0.68 -10.24 7.54
N GLU A 3 1.11 -11.49 7.61
CA GLU A 3 0.94 -12.44 6.51
C GLU A 3 -0.55 -12.80 6.30
N ILE A 4 -1.31 -12.90 7.39
CA ILE A 4 -2.76 -13.05 7.41
C ILE A 4 -3.36 -11.84 8.11
N GLU A 5 -4.32 -11.17 7.46
CA GLU A 5 -4.99 -9.98 7.97
C GLU A 5 -6.52 -10.20 8.00
N PRO A 6 -7.19 -10.05 9.16
CA PRO A 6 -6.64 -9.64 10.46
C PRO A 6 -5.75 -10.73 11.08
N LEU A 7 -4.84 -10.32 11.98
CA LEU A 7 -3.95 -11.25 12.68
C LEU A 7 -4.80 -12.27 13.48
N PRO A 8 -4.62 -13.59 13.30
CA PRO A 8 -5.37 -14.60 14.05
C PRO A 8 -5.28 -14.40 15.56
N ALA A 9 -6.37 -14.67 16.28
CA ALA A 9 -6.47 -14.40 17.71
C ALA A 9 -5.52 -15.28 18.56
N ASP A 10 -5.13 -16.45 18.05
CA ASP A 10 -4.21 -17.40 18.65
C ASP A 10 -2.74 -17.17 18.24
N HIS A 11 -2.44 -16.10 17.50
CA HIS A 11 -1.09 -15.83 17.01
C HIS A 11 -0.11 -15.46 18.15
N PRO A 12 1.12 -16.03 18.20
CA PRO A 12 2.06 -15.83 19.31
C PRO A 12 2.45 -14.37 19.61
N LEU A 13 2.41 -13.51 18.59
CA LEU A 13 2.75 -12.09 18.72
C LEU A 13 1.88 -11.34 19.75
N TRP A 14 0.65 -11.80 20.02
CA TRP A 14 -0.21 -11.18 21.03
C TRP A 14 0.36 -11.27 22.45
N GLY A 15 1.22 -12.25 22.73
CA GLY A 15 1.80 -12.50 24.07
C GLY A 15 3.24 -12.03 24.26
N MET A 16 3.88 -11.42 23.25
CA MET A 16 5.28 -11.00 23.35
C MET A 16 5.42 -9.62 23.99
N GLU A 17 6.10 -9.53 25.14
CA GLU A 17 6.27 -8.28 25.91
C GLU A 17 7.13 -7.22 25.19
N ASN A 18 7.99 -7.66 24.27
CA ASN A 18 8.93 -6.81 23.53
C ASN A 18 8.41 -6.40 22.13
N VAL A 19 7.11 -6.55 21.86
CA VAL A 19 6.49 -6.29 20.56
C VAL A 19 5.38 -5.25 20.67
N LEU A 20 5.40 -4.25 19.78
CA LEU A 20 4.29 -3.32 19.57
C LEU A 20 3.56 -3.68 18.28
N LEU A 21 2.28 -4.04 18.39
CA LEU A 21 1.42 -4.35 17.25
C LEU A 21 0.66 -3.11 16.79
N THR A 22 0.63 -2.90 15.47
CA THR A 22 -0.21 -1.87 14.85
C THR A 22 -0.99 -2.52 13.70
N PRO A 23 -2.30 -2.21 13.56
CA PRO A 23 -3.06 -2.67 12.41
C PRO A 23 -2.44 -2.12 11.13
N HIS A 24 -2.71 -2.77 9.99
CA HIS A 24 -2.16 -2.39 8.70
C HIS A 24 -2.81 -1.11 8.13
N ILE A 25 -2.62 0.00 8.85
CA ILE A 25 -3.24 1.30 8.55
C ILE A 25 -2.21 2.43 8.56
N ALA A 26 -0.91 2.12 8.58
CA ALA A 26 0.15 3.12 8.57
C ALA A 26 0.04 4.07 7.35
N ALA A 27 -0.44 3.56 6.21
CA ALA A 27 -0.70 4.35 5.00
C ALA A 27 -2.13 4.94 4.92
N ALA A 28 -3.04 4.57 5.81
CA ALA A 28 -4.45 4.97 5.79
C ALA A 28 -4.68 6.37 6.38
N SER A 29 -3.92 7.36 5.88
CA SER A 29 -4.11 8.76 6.23
C SER A 29 -5.46 9.27 5.72
N PRO A 30 -6.11 10.24 6.40
CA PRO A 30 -7.28 10.93 5.85
C PRO A 30 -7.05 11.58 4.47
N ARG A 31 -5.79 11.81 4.08
CA ARG A 31 -5.40 12.38 2.79
C ARG A 31 -5.08 11.34 1.71
N ILE A 32 -5.15 10.05 2.02
CA ILE A 32 -4.70 9.01 1.09
C ILE A 32 -5.57 8.97 -0.17
N SER A 33 -6.89 9.15 -0.02
CA SER A 33 -7.84 9.14 -1.14
C SER A 33 -7.57 10.26 -2.15
N GLU A 34 -7.29 11.47 -1.65
CA GLU A 34 -6.94 12.63 -2.49
C GLU A 34 -5.67 12.35 -3.30
N ARG A 35 -4.59 11.92 -2.63
CA ARG A 35 -3.29 11.62 -3.27
C ARG A 35 -3.39 10.49 -4.30
N HIS A 36 -4.16 9.44 -4.00
CA HIS A 36 -4.40 8.34 -4.93
C HIS A 36 -5.17 8.80 -6.16
N LEU A 37 -6.20 9.63 -5.98
CA LEU A 37 -6.98 10.17 -7.09
C LEU A 37 -6.11 11.06 -7.99
N GLU A 38 -5.31 11.94 -7.41
CA GLU A 38 -4.36 12.79 -8.17
C GLU A 38 -3.42 11.95 -9.04
N THR A 39 -2.80 10.92 -8.44
CA THR A 39 -1.90 9.99 -9.15
C THR A 39 -2.61 9.24 -10.27
N LEU A 40 -3.82 8.75 -10.01
CA LEU A 40 -4.64 8.06 -11.00
C LEU A 40 -4.97 8.98 -12.19
N LEU A 41 -5.43 10.21 -11.91
CA LEU A 41 -5.78 11.17 -12.94
C LEU A 41 -4.58 11.51 -13.83
N GLU A 42 -3.39 11.65 -13.27
CA GLU A 42 -2.19 11.91 -14.09
C GLU A 42 -1.84 10.73 -14.99
N ASN A 43 -1.92 9.50 -14.48
CA ASN A 43 -1.71 8.32 -15.30
C ASN A 43 -2.76 8.19 -16.42
N VAL A 44 -4.02 8.52 -16.14
CA VAL A 44 -5.08 8.56 -17.18
C VAL A 44 -4.75 9.59 -18.27
N ARG A 45 -4.28 10.79 -17.89
CA ARG A 45 -3.85 11.81 -18.86
C ARG A 45 -2.67 11.32 -19.71
N CYS A 46 -1.66 10.71 -19.09
CA CYS A 46 -0.53 10.13 -19.81
C CYS A 46 -0.99 9.05 -20.79
N TYR A 47 -1.83 8.12 -20.34
CA TYR A 47 -2.35 7.02 -21.15
C TYR A 47 -3.09 7.51 -22.40
N VAL A 48 -4.02 8.45 -22.24
CA VAL A 48 -4.79 9.01 -23.36
C VAL A 48 -3.89 9.78 -24.34
N ALA A 49 -2.83 10.43 -23.84
CA ALA A 49 -1.88 11.15 -24.67
C ALA A 49 -0.78 10.27 -25.30
N GLY A 50 -0.78 8.95 -25.05
CA GLY A 50 0.27 8.05 -25.52
C GLY A 50 1.64 8.32 -24.90
N ARG A 51 1.69 8.92 -23.70
CA ARG A 51 2.91 9.16 -22.92
C ARG A 51 3.12 8.05 -21.89
N ASP A 52 4.35 7.93 -21.40
CA ASP A 52 4.67 7.02 -20.31
C ASP A 52 3.93 7.39 -19.02
N LEU A 53 3.52 6.35 -18.28
CA LEU A 53 2.87 6.50 -16.97
C LEU A 53 3.89 6.95 -15.92
N VAL A 54 3.44 7.70 -14.91
CA VAL A 54 4.33 8.21 -13.84
C VAL A 54 4.61 7.17 -12.76
N THR A 55 3.81 6.10 -12.68
CA THR A 55 3.94 5.03 -11.69
C THR A 55 4.11 3.65 -12.34
N VAL A 56 5.01 3.51 -13.32
CA VAL A 56 5.28 2.21 -13.97
C VAL A 56 5.88 1.23 -12.97
N ALA A 57 5.21 0.09 -12.78
CA ALA A 57 5.73 -1.05 -12.04
C ALA A 57 6.44 -2.01 -13.01
N ASP A 58 7.77 -1.93 -13.08
CA ASP A 58 8.59 -2.78 -13.93
C ASP A 58 8.81 -4.16 -13.29
N LYS A 59 8.17 -5.18 -13.85
CA LYS A 59 8.24 -6.57 -13.37
C LYS A 59 9.57 -7.26 -13.67
N THR A 60 10.36 -6.74 -14.62
CA THR A 60 11.69 -7.29 -14.91
C THR A 60 12.69 -6.97 -13.80
N ARG A 61 12.37 -5.98 -12.96
CA ARG A 61 13.18 -5.52 -11.83
C ARG A 61 12.69 -6.08 -10.49
N TRP A 62 11.76 -7.03 -10.51
CA TRP A 62 11.34 -7.73 -9.31
C TRP A 62 12.41 -8.76 -8.92
N PHE A 63 12.74 -8.82 -7.63
CA PHE A 63 13.73 -9.71 -7.03
C PHE A 63 13.20 -11.14 -6.85
#